data_AF-A0A953GSE8-F1
#
_entry.id   AF-A0A953GSE8-F1
#
_cell.length_a   1.000
_cell.length_b   1.000
_cell.length_c   1.000
_cell.angle_alpha   90.00
_cell.angle_beta   90.00
_cell.angle_gamma   90.00
#
_symmetry.space_group_name_H-M   'P 1'
#
loop_
_entity.id
_entity.type
_entity.pdbx_description
1 polymer ?
#
loop_
_entity_poly.entity_id
_entity_poly.type
_entity_poly.pdbx_seq_one_letter_code
_entity_poly.pdbx_strand_id
1 'polypeptide(L)'
;MKALQKLIGRGLDWVQTRALRPEFVLRDGDEPVATLALSRPDGASALATCAEGRWTFERAGFLHTEIAIRSAVTGLRLGVFRRNLRSIRGTLTLDDGRQFSAALNPSGMAIEFQTEAGEPLLRLQQTGRNFGRGLQLTGAARTAPMLHELPWLAELGWYLVMLNRNAAAAAG
;
A
#
# COMPACT_ATOMS: atom_id res chain seq x y z
N MET A 1 13.87 0.41 -12.81
CA MET A 1 12.92 1.12 -11.93
C MET A 1 13.73 2.00 -10.99
N LYS A 2 13.26 3.22 -10.71
CA LYS A 2 13.87 4.10 -9.69
C LYS A 2 13.53 3.57 -8.30
N ALA A 3 14.40 3.81 -7.31
CA ALA A 3 14.11 3.51 -5.92
C ALA A 3 12.98 4.42 -5.40
N LEU A 4 11.90 3.82 -4.91
CA LEU A 4 10.73 4.50 -4.38
C LEU A 4 11.10 5.47 -3.24
N GLN A 5 12.06 5.11 -2.40
CA GLN A 5 12.55 5.96 -1.32
C GLN A 5 13.13 7.32 -1.81
N LYS A 6 13.64 7.37 -3.05
CA LYS A 6 14.16 8.61 -3.67
C LYS A 6 13.07 9.49 -4.27
N LEU A 7 11.84 8.99 -4.35
CA LEU A 7 10.69 9.65 -4.96
C LEU A 7 9.70 10.20 -3.92
N ILE A 8 10.06 10.11 -2.64
CA ILE A 8 9.31 10.73 -1.56
C ILE A 8 9.17 12.25 -1.79
N GLY A 9 7.95 12.75 -1.60
CA GLY A 9 7.56 14.15 -1.84
C GLY A 9 7.12 14.43 -3.27
N ARG A 10 7.31 13.50 -4.21
CA ARG A 10 6.88 13.64 -5.60
C ARG A 10 5.44 13.16 -5.79
N GLY A 11 4.76 13.76 -6.77
CA GLY A 11 3.51 13.23 -7.28
C GLY A 11 3.81 12.04 -8.20
N LEU A 12 3.25 10.88 -7.87
CA LEU A 12 3.34 9.66 -8.67
C LEU A 12 1.93 9.22 -9.07
N ASP A 13 1.81 8.38 -10.10
CA ASP A 13 0.50 7.92 -10.57
C ASP A 13 0.41 6.40 -10.61
N TRP A 14 -0.58 5.82 -9.93
CA TRP A 14 -0.94 4.41 -10.11
C TRP A 14 -1.87 4.27 -11.32
N VAL A 15 -1.37 3.62 -12.36
CA VAL A 15 -2.10 3.39 -13.60
C VAL A 15 -2.41 1.90 -13.72
N GLN A 16 -3.69 1.56 -13.85
CA GLN A 16 -4.08 0.20 -14.24
C GLN A 16 -3.69 -0.04 -15.69
N THR A 17 -2.83 -1.02 -15.95
CA THR A 17 -2.24 -1.22 -17.28
C THR A 17 -3.17 -1.94 -18.24
N ARG A 18 -4.12 -2.73 -17.74
CA ARG A 18 -5.05 -3.53 -18.53
C ARG A 18 -6.43 -3.53 -17.90
N ALA A 19 -7.47 -3.22 -18.67
CA ALA A 19 -8.85 -3.17 -18.20
C ALA A 19 -9.34 -4.49 -17.57
N LEU A 20 -8.81 -5.62 -18.03
CA LEU A 20 -9.22 -6.98 -17.60
C LEU A 20 -8.21 -7.68 -16.70
N ARG A 21 -7.05 -7.06 -16.41
CA ARG A 21 -6.09 -7.62 -15.44
C ARG A 21 -5.97 -6.66 -14.25
N PRO A 22 -5.99 -7.17 -13.02
CA PRO A 22 -5.79 -6.35 -11.83
C PRO A 22 -4.29 -6.06 -11.63
N GLU A 23 -3.66 -5.47 -12.64
CA GLU A 23 -2.25 -5.09 -12.65
C GLU A 23 -2.13 -3.57 -12.73
N PHE A 24 -1.36 -3.03 -11.81
CA PHE A 24 -1.20 -1.60 -11.59
C PHE A 24 0.28 -1.25 -11.64
N VAL A 25 0.61 -0.13 -12.26
CA VAL A 25 1.98 0.39 -12.33
C VAL A 25 1.99 1.76 -11.71
N LEU A 26 2.87 1.96 -10.74
CA LEU A 26 3.21 3.27 -10.21
C LEU A 26 4.20 3.94 -11.16
N ARG A 27 3.92 5.18 -11.57
CA ARG A 27 4.73 5.95 -12.50
C ARG A 27 5.20 7.28 -11.93
N ASP A 28 6.42 7.66 -12.30
CA ASP A 28 6.99 9.01 -12.19
C ASP A 28 6.97 9.62 -13.60
N GLY A 29 5.88 10.31 -13.96
CA GLY A 29 5.60 10.69 -15.34
C GLY A 29 5.41 9.46 -16.24
N ASP A 30 6.27 9.27 -17.23
CA ASP A 30 6.21 8.12 -18.15
C ASP A 30 7.01 6.90 -17.65
N GLU A 31 7.80 7.06 -16.58
CA GLU A 31 8.70 6.03 -16.10
C GLU A 31 8.04 5.12 -15.04
N PRO A 32 8.07 3.78 -15.21
CA PRO A 32 7.59 2.85 -14.19
C PRO A 32 8.55 2.78 -12.98
N VAL A 33 7.96 2.85 -11.80
CA VAL A 33 8.65 2.86 -10.50
C VAL A 33 8.36 1.58 -9.72
N ALA A 34 7.09 1.16 -9.68
CA ALA A 34 6.66 -0.05 -8.99
C ALA A 34 5.50 -0.70 -9.74
N THR A 35 5.26 -1.97 -9.50
CA THR A 35 4.15 -2.73 -10.05
C THR A 35 3.45 -3.49 -8.94
N LEU A 36 2.12 -3.52 -8.99
CA LEU A 36 1.31 -4.32 -8.09
C LEU A 36 0.30 -5.12 -8.91
N ALA A 37 0.40 -6.45 -8.84
CA ALA A 37 -0.46 -7.37 -9.57
C ALA A 37 -1.27 -8.22 -8.59
N LEU A 38 -2.61 -8.19 -8.69
CA LEU A 38 -3.44 -9.11 -7.92
C LEU A 38 -3.40 -10.50 -8.56
N SER A 39 -3.10 -11.50 -7.73
CA SER A 39 -3.11 -12.91 -8.13
C SER A 39 -4.54 -13.44 -8.33
N ARG A 40 -5.54 -12.76 -7.78
CA ARG A 40 -6.97 -13.09 -7.90
C ARG A 40 -7.82 -11.81 -8.01
N PRO A 41 -8.96 -11.82 -8.74
CA PRO A 41 -9.80 -10.63 -8.92
C PRO A 41 -10.38 -10.07 -7.62
N ASP A 42 -10.64 -10.94 -6.64
CA ASP A 42 -11.14 -10.57 -5.32
C ASP A 42 -10.07 -9.90 -4.43
N GLY A 43 -8.82 -9.85 -4.89
CA GLY A 43 -7.69 -9.35 -4.12
C GLY A 43 -7.36 -10.22 -2.92
N ALA A 44 -7.53 -11.56 -2.97
CA ALA A 44 -7.02 -12.41 -1.88
C ALA A 44 -5.49 -12.37 -1.75
N SER A 45 -4.77 -12.15 -2.85
CA SER A 45 -3.32 -12.09 -2.88
C SER A 45 -2.86 -11.07 -3.92
N ALA A 46 -1.74 -10.41 -3.63
CA ALA A 46 -1.06 -9.49 -4.53
C ALA A 46 0.45 -9.69 -4.49
N LEU A 47 1.10 -9.51 -5.65
CA LEU A 47 2.54 -9.41 -5.79
C LEU A 47 2.90 -7.95 -6.09
N ALA A 48 3.72 -7.39 -5.22
CA ALA A 48 4.27 -6.05 -5.27
C ALA A 48 5.76 -6.12 -5.67
N THR A 49 6.23 -5.17 -6.46
CA THR A 49 7.59 -5.17 -7.01
C THR A 49 8.03 -3.75 -7.31
N CYS A 50 9.18 -3.36 -6.77
CA CYS A 50 9.86 -2.11 -7.11
C CYS A 50 11.37 -2.35 -7.19
N ALA A 51 12.16 -1.28 -7.29
CA ALA A 51 13.62 -1.40 -7.36
C ALA A 51 14.24 -1.98 -6.07
N GLU A 52 13.63 -1.72 -4.92
CA GLU A 52 14.11 -2.16 -3.61
C GLU A 52 13.79 -3.63 -3.30
N GLY A 53 12.79 -4.22 -3.94
CA GLY A 53 12.41 -5.58 -3.64
C GLY A 53 11.09 -6.04 -4.23
N ARG A 54 10.68 -7.22 -3.77
CA ARG A 54 9.43 -7.88 -4.16
C ARG A 54 8.76 -8.46 -2.93
N TRP A 55 7.46 -8.24 -2.81
CA TRP A 55 6.68 -8.63 -1.64
C TRP A 55 5.34 -9.22 -2.03
N THR A 56 4.84 -10.14 -1.20
CA THR A 56 3.47 -10.62 -1.32
C THR A 56 2.62 -10.06 -0.21
N PHE A 57 1.37 -9.73 -0.55
CA PHE A 57 0.31 -9.38 0.38
C PHE A 57 -0.76 -10.44 0.28
N GLU A 58 -1.06 -11.13 1.37
CA GLU A 58 -2.00 -12.25 1.36
C GLU A 58 -3.03 -12.07 2.46
N ARG A 59 -4.32 -12.02 2.08
CA ARG A 59 -5.42 -11.99 3.03
C ARG A 59 -5.52 -13.35 3.71
N ALA A 60 -5.48 -13.35 5.04
CA ALA A 60 -5.52 -14.54 5.88
C ALA A 60 -6.40 -14.31 7.13
N GLY A 61 -6.46 -15.33 7.99
CA GLY A 61 -7.17 -15.27 9.26
C GLY A 61 -8.69 -15.38 9.13
N PHE A 62 -9.37 -15.31 10.28
CA PHE A 62 -10.83 -15.37 10.36
C PHE A 62 -11.43 -14.10 9.71
N LEU A 63 -12.42 -14.29 8.80
CA LEU A 63 -13.06 -13.24 8.01
C LEU A 63 -12.10 -12.41 7.12
N HIS A 64 -10.92 -12.93 6.77
CA HIS A 64 -9.94 -12.22 5.94
C HIS A 64 -9.56 -10.83 6.49
N THR A 65 -9.46 -10.73 7.82
CA THR A 65 -9.10 -9.51 8.55
C THR A 65 -7.61 -9.25 8.60
N GLU A 66 -6.80 -10.28 8.38
CA GLU A 66 -5.35 -10.18 8.42
C GLU A 66 -4.80 -10.12 7.00
N ILE A 67 -3.74 -9.35 6.81
CA ILE A 67 -2.94 -9.32 5.59
C ILE A 67 -1.51 -9.62 6.00
N ALA A 68 -1.02 -10.80 5.62
CA ALA A 68 0.38 -11.14 5.81
C ALA A 68 1.22 -10.43 4.75
N ILE A 69 2.32 -9.80 5.18
CA ILE A 69 3.33 -9.22 4.28
C ILE A 69 4.55 -10.11 4.33
N ARG A 70 5.01 -10.58 3.16
CA ARG A 70 6.19 -11.45 3.06
C ARG A 70 7.14 -10.96 1.97
N SER A 71 8.43 -11.19 2.17
CA SER A 71 9.42 -11.12 1.09
C SER A 71 9.09 -12.19 0.05
N ALA A 72 8.92 -11.80 -1.20
CA ALA A 72 8.70 -12.75 -2.29
C ALA A 72 9.99 -13.51 -2.68
N VAL A 73 11.15 -13.03 -2.22
CA VAL A 73 12.45 -13.67 -2.49
C VAL A 73 12.74 -14.77 -1.48
N THR A 74 12.50 -14.50 -0.19
CA THR A 74 12.88 -15.42 0.89
C THR A 74 11.69 -16.13 1.54
N GLY A 75 10.45 -15.69 1.26
CA GLY A 75 9.24 -16.18 1.94
C GLY A 75 9.10 -15.72 3.40
N LEU A 76 10.11 -15.03 3.94
CA LEU A 76 10.10 -14.51 5.30
C LEU A 76 8.96 -13.53 5.47
N ARG A 77 8.23 -13.68 6.57
CA ARG A 77 7.25 -12.68 6.98
C ARG A 77 7.99 -11.41 7.40
N LEU A 78 7.39 -10.27 7.09
CA LEU A 78 7.87 -8.95 7.47
C LEU A 78 6.92 -8.29 8.48
N GLY A 79 5.63 -8.62 8.37
CA GLY A 79 4.62 -8.19 9.31
C GLY A 79 3.24 -8.71 8.97
N VAL A 80 2.28 -8.34 9.81
CA VAL A 80 0.86 -8.64 9.66
C VAL A 80 0.05 -7.37 9.86
N PHE A 81 -0.73 -6.99 8.86
CA PHE A 81 -1.72 -5.92 8.99
C PHE A 81 -3.07 -6.50 9.39
N ARG A 82 -3.58 -6.07 10.54
CA ARG A 82 -4.91 -6.42 11.03
C ARG A 82 -5.87 -5.28 10.76
N ARG A 83 -6.82 -5.52 9.85
CA ARG A 83 -7.85 -4.55 9.47
C ARG A 83 -9.06 -4.67 10.38
N ASN A 84 -9.65 -3.53 10.73
CA ASN A 84 -10.98 -3.50 11.31
C ASN A 84 -12.02 -3.75 10.19
N LEU A 85 -12.87 -4.77 10.31
CA LEU A 85 -13.85 -5.11 9.27
C LEU A 85 -14.79 -3.97 8.86
N ARG A 86 -15.04 -3.00 9.73
CA ARG A 86 -15.98 -1.90 9.50
C ARG A 86 -15.32 -0.62 8.99
N SER A 87 -14.00 -0.60 8.80
CA SER A 87 -13.30 0.59 8.30
C SER A 87 -11.99 0.23 7.61
N ILE A 88 -11.40 1.18 6.91
CA ILE A 88 -10.05 1.03 6.35
C ILE A 88 -8.94 1.05 7.43
N ARG A 89 -9.30 1.34 8.69
CA ARG A 89 -8.37 1.43 9.81
C ARG A 89 -7.80 0.04 10.12
N GLY A 90 -6.52 0.00 10.46
CA GLY A 90 -5.90 -1.20 10.98
C GLY A 90 -4.53 -0.94 11.58
N THR A 91 -3.95 -2.00 12.11
CA THR A 91 -2.62 -1.98 12.73
C THR A 91 -1.74 -2.98 12.02
N LEU A 92 -0.60 -2.51 11.55
CA LEU A 92 0.52 -3.32 11.08
C LEU A 92 1.43 -3.62 12.26
N THR A 93 1.65 -4.89 12.55
CA THR A 93 2.67 -5.36 13.48
C THR A 93 3.81 -5.97 12.68
N LEU A 94 5.02 -5.44 12.83
CA LEU A 94 6.23 -6.01 12.24
C LEU A 94 6.72 -7.22 13.06
N ASP A 95 7.54 -8.08 12.45
CA ASP A 95 8.12 -9.21 13.17
C ASP A 95 9.13 -8.79 14.26
N ASP A 96 9.65 -7.55 14.21
CA ASP A 96 10.48 -6.96 15.27
C ASP A 96 9.65 -6.35 16.43
N GLY A 97 8.31 -6.41 16.34
CA GLY A 97 7.39 -5.91 17.35
C GLY A 97 6.96 -4.45 17.16
N ARG A 98 7.58 -3.67 16.26
CA ARG A 98 7.11 -2.31 15.96
C ARG A 98 5.70 -2.33 15.40
N GLN A 99 4.93 -1.31 15.76
CA GLN A 99 3.56 -1.15 15.29
C GLN A 99 3.36 0.16 14.53
N PHE A 100 2.68 0.05 13.39
CA PHE A 100 2.22 1.19 12.61
C PHE A 100 0.71 1.11 12.47
N SER A 101 0.03 2.23 12.67
CA SER A 101 -1.39 2.33 12.35
C SER A 101 -1.55 2.76 10.89
N ALA A 102 -2.60 2.28 10.23
CA ALA A 102 -3.05 2.82 8.95
C ALA A 102 -4.51 3.25 9.08
N ALA A 103 -4.85 4.42 8.58
CA ALA A 103 -6.22 4.91 8.55
C ALA A 103 -6.44 5.85 7.36
N LEU A 104 -7.71 6.08 7.00
CA LEU A 104 -8.03 7.24 6.18
C LEU A 104 -7.75 8.50 7.00
N ASN A 105 -7.21 9.50 6.33
CA ASN A 105 -7.08 10.84 6.89
C ASN A 105 -8.49 11.42 7.15
N PRO A 106 -8.62 12.50 7.95
CA PRO A 106 -9.91 13.06 8.31
C PRO A 106 -10.79 13.49 7.12
N SER A 107 -10.17 13.86 5.99
CA SER A 107 -10.91 14.20 4.77
C SER A 107 -11.38 12.98 3.97
N GLY A 108 -10.95 11.77 4.31
CA GLY A 108 -11.24 10.54 3.57
C GLY A 108 -10.55 10.43 2.21
N MET A 109 -9.61 11.33 1.90
CA MET A 109 -8.96 11.43 0.58
C MET A 109 -7.56 10.81 0.53
N ALA A 110 -7.03 10.37 1.67
CA ALA A 110 -5.70 9.79 1.75
C ALA A 110 -5.67 8.65 2.77
N ILE A 111 -4.88 7.61 2.51
CA ILE A 111 -4.47 6.66 3.55
C ILE A 111 -3.19 7.19 4.18
N GLU A 112 -3.12 7.14 5.50
CA GLU A 112 -1.95 7.56 6.25
C GLU A 112 -1.48 6.44 7.16
N PHE A 113 -0.18 6.15 7.08
CA PHE A 113 0.54 5.31 8.02
C PHE A 113 1.20 6.16 9.09
N GLN A 114 1.07 5.76 10.34
CA GLN A 114 1.62 6.47 11.49
C GLN A 114 2.33 5.50 12.43
N THR A 115 3.34 5.99 13.15
CA THR A 115 3.95 5.26 14.27
C THR A 115 2.94 5.09 15.42
N GLU A 116 3.28 4.26 16.40
CA GLU A 116 2.51 4.16 17.65
C GLU A 116 2.38 5.50 18.39
N ALA A 117 3.41 6.36 18.30
CA ALA A 117 3.39 7.71 18.85
C ALA A 117 2.52 8.70 18.04
N GLY A 118 1.89 8.25 16.95
CA GLY A 118 1.08 9.09 16.08
C GLY A 118 1.87 9.92 15.08
N GLU A 119 3.18 9.67 14.94
CA GLU A 119 4.01 10.38 13.97
C GLU A 119 3.71 9.86 12.56
N PRO A 120 3.42 10.75 11.60
CA PRO A 120 3.08 10.32 10.25
C PRO A 120 4.32 9.80 9.52
N LEU A 121 4.24 8.57 9.01
CA LEU A 121 5.32 7.92 8.26
C LEU A 121 5.15 8.14 6.77
N LEU A 122 3.97 7.80 6.26
CA LEU A 122 3.67 7.81 4.84
C LEU A 122 2.22 8.21 4.64
N ARG A 123 2.01 9.19 3.77
CA ARG A 123 0.68 9.54 3.28
C ARG A 123 0.56 9.17 1.81
N LEU A 124 -0.52 8.47 1.51
CA LEU A 124 -0.97 8.09 0.18
C LEU A 124 -2.18 8.94 -0.19
N GLN A 125 -1.92 10.12 -0.75
CA GLN A 125 -2.97 11.08 -1.08
C GLN A 125 -3.41 10.94 -2.53
N GLN A 126 -4.72 10.87 -2.73
CA GLN A 126 -5.30 10.89 -4.07
C GLN A 126 -5.07 12.26 -4.73
N THR A 127 -4.50 12.28 -5.94
CA THR A 127 -4.35 13.49 -6.76
C THR A 127 -5.23 13.41 -8.02
N GLY A 128 -5.85 14.54 -8.39
CA GLY A 128 -6.67 14.69 -9.61
C GLY A 128 -8.19 14.54 -9.46
N ARG A 129 -8.94 14.98 -10.49
CA ARG A 129 -10.42 14.93 -10.58
C ARG A 129 -11.00 13.53 -10.84
N ASN A 130 -10.18 12.61 -11.35
CA ASN A 130 -10.60 11.24 -11.65
C ASN A 130 -10.22 10.34 -10.47
N PHE A 131 -11.24 9.83 -9.77
CA PHE A 131 -11.04 8.92 -8.65
C PHE A 131 -10.11 7.77 -9.04
N GLY A 132 -8.91 7.77 -8.44
CA GLY A 132 -8.06 6.59 -8.36
C GLY A 132 -6.92 6.41 -9.35
N ARG A 133 -6.29 7.49 -9.82
CA ARG A 133 -5.07 7.40 -10.66
C ARG A 133 -3.83 8.07 -10.09
N GLY A 134 -3.98 9.10 -9.26
CA GLY A 134 -2.84 9.83 -8.73
C GLY A 134 -2.57 9.55 -7.26
N LEU A 135 -1.30 9.39 -6.92
CA LEU A 135 -0.76 9.15 -5.59
C LEU A 135 0.42 10.07 -5.30
N GLN A 136 0.22 11.06 -4.44
CA GLN A 136 1.38 11.73 -3.85
C GLN A 136 1.89 10.91 -2.66
N LEU A 137 3.13 10.42 -2.77
CA LEU A 137 3.84 9.81 -1.66
C LEU A 137 4.50 10.90 -0.84
N THR A 138 3.92 11.22 0.31
CA THR A 138 4.53 12.17 1.24
C THR A 138 5.11 11.40 2.42
N GLY A 139 6.44 11.42 2.52
CA GLY A 139 7.15 11.01 3.74
C GLY A 139 6.98 12.12 4.74
N ALA A 140 6.25 11.84 5.82
CA ALA A 140 5.85 12.89 6.76
C ALA A 140 6.78 12.97 7.99
N ALA A 141 7.62 11.95 8.21
CA ALA A 141 8.69 11.97 9.19
C ALA A 141 10.05 12.25 8.53
N ARG A 142 10.95 12.96 9.21
CA ARG A 142 12.35 13.15 8.75
C ARG A 142 13.07 11.82 8.51
N THR A 143 12.66 10.77 9.22
CA THR A 143 13.20 9.41 9.13
C THR A 143 12.52 8.56 8.06
N ALA A 144 11.41 9.01 7.47
CA ALA A 144 10.66 8.21 6.49
C ALA A 144 11.54 7.74 5.31
N PRO A 145 12.39 8.58 4.69
CA PRO A 145 13.28 8.13 3.60
C PRO A 145 14.32 7.07 4.03
N MET A 146 14.53 6.88 5.34
CA MET A 146 15.48 5.92 5.91
C MET A 146 14.80 4.63 6.41
N LEU A 147 13.47 4.55 6.39
CA LEU A 147 12.76 3.35 6.79
C LEU A 147 12.90 2.28 5.70
N HIS A 148 13.49 1.14 6.07
CA HIS A 148 13.57 -0.02 5.20
C HIS A 148 12.17 -0.51 4.78
N GLU A 149 11.15 -0.21 5.58
CA GLU A 149 9.77 -0.61 5.35
C GLU A 149 9.04 0.24 4.31
N LEU A 150 9.56 1.42 3.98
CA LEU A 150 8.86 2.40 3.17
C LEU A 150 8.40 1.88 1.80
N PRO A 151 9.20 1.12 1.04
CA PRO A 151 8.79 0.63 -0.28
C PRO A 151 7.51 -0.21 -0.22
N TRP A 152 7.48 -1.20 0.68
CA TRP A 152 6.34 -2.09 0.79
C TRP A 152 5.18 -1.50 1.59
N LEU A 153 5.40 -0.50 2.45
CA LEU A 153 4.33 0.28 3.07
C LEU A 153 3.54 1.08 2.03
N ALA A 154 4.24 1.68 1.06
CA ALA A 154 3.59 2.40 -0.03
C ALA A 154 2.75 1.46 -0.91
N GLU A 155 3.29 0.30 -1.26
CA GLU A 155 2.55 -0.71 -2.04
C GLU A 155 1.39 -1.32 -1.23
N LEU A 156 1.57 -1.56 0.07
CA LEU A 156 0.50 -2.02 0.98
C LEU A 156 -0.63 -0.99 1.05
N GLY A 157 -0.31 0.29 1.18
CA GLY A 157 -1.32 1.35 1.20
C GLY A 157 -2.15 1.36 -0.08
N TRP A 158 -1.52 1.20 -1.24
CA TRP A 158 -2.25 1.08 -2.51
C TRP A 158 -3.13 -0.17 -2.55
N TYR A 159 -2.61 -1.32 -2.11
CA TYR A 159 -3.38 -2.56 -2.01
C TYR A 159 -4.64 -2.40 -1.16
N LEU A 160 -4.55 -1.71 -0.01
CA LEU A 160 -5.71 -1.41 0.84
C LEU A 160 -6.75 -0.53 0.13
N VAL A 161 -6.32 0.48 -0.64
CA VAL A 161 -7.22 1.30 -1.47
C VAL A 161 -7.99 0.41 -2.45
N MET A 162 -7.30 -0.51 -3.13
CA MET A 162 -7.93 -1.39 -4.10
C MET A 162 -8.91 -2.37 -3.46
N LEU A 163 -8.55 -2.96 -2.31
CA LEU A 163 -9.46 -3.83 -1.56
C LEU A 163 -10.75 -3.11 -1.17
N ASN A 164 -10.65 -1.84 -0.77
CA ASN A 164 -11.81 -1.03 -0.41
C ASN A 164 -12.69 -0.74 -1.63
N ARG A 165 -12.10 -0.46 -2.79
CA ARG A 165 -12.83 -0.27 -4.06
C ARG A 165 -13.57 -1.53 -4.49
N ASN A 166 -12.90 -2.68 -4.45
CA ASN A 166 -13.51 -3.96 -4.81
C ASN A 166 -14.68 -4.32 -3.89
N ALA A 167 -14.55 -4.06 -2.59
CA ALA A 167 -15.64 -4.27 -1.63
C ALA A 167 -16.84 -3.36 -1.92
N ALA A 168 -16.61 -2.09 -2.25
CA ALA A 168 -17.68 -1.16 -2.62
C ALA A 168 -18.41 -1.58 -3.91
N ALA A 169 -17.66 -2.06 -4.92
CA ALA A 169 -18.24 -2.52 -6.18
C ALA A 169 -19.05 -3.82 -6.06
N ALA A 170 -18.73 -4.69 -5.10
CA ALA A 170 -19.48 -5.93 -4.87
C ALA A 170 -20.78 -5.74 -4.07
N ALA A 171 -20.96 -4.58 -3.43
CA ALA A 171 -22.11 -4.26 -2.59
C ALA A 171 -23.18 -3.42 -3.31
N GLY A 172 -22.92 -2.99 -4.55
CA GLY A 172 -23.85 -2.24 -5.41
C GLY A 172 -24.22 -3.03 -6.65
#